data_AF-A0A956IID6-F1
#
_entry.id   AF-A0A956IID6-F1
#
_cell.length_a   1.000
_cell.length_b   1.000
_cell.length_c   1.000
_cell.angle_alpha   90.00
_cell.angle_beta   90.00
_cell.angle_gamma   90.00
#
_symmetry.space_group_name_H-M   'P 1'
#
loop_
_entity.id
_entity.type
_entity.pdbx_description
1 polymer ?
#
loop_
_entity_poly.entity_id
_entity_poly.type
_entity_poly.pdbx_seq_one_letter_code
_entity_poly.pdbx_strand_id
1 'polypeptide(L)'
;MSQRSFTSSSWSLIGVSAVALMLVAASGGCELIAKVDRDLIPGPTGGGTAEGGGGAGAMGGMGGEGGGMGGCDMPSDCPGEDTTCSTRTCVNQVCGTDLAPAGTPCTEDGGTQCDGAGMCVTPQCMNGVVDGTETDVDCGGAECPACDNGDICVEGADCTSGFCEPQGGAGGGGGVGGVGGQGGSAQGG
;
A
#
# COMPACT_ATOMS: atom_id res chain seq x y z
N MET A 1 -55.15 26.37 51.02
CA MET A 1 -54.00 25.55 51.50
C MET A 1 -53.50 24.76 50.29
N SER A 2 -52.26 24.76 49.83
CA SER A 2 -50.97 25.23 50.32
C SER A 2 -50.10 25.42 49.08
N GLN A 3 -49.51 26.59 48.87
CA GLN A 3 -48.45 26.79 47.88
C GLN A 3 -47.09 26.68 48.58
N ARG A 4 -46.17 25.91 48.01
CA ARG A 4 -44.72 26.10 48.18
C ARG A 4 -44.01 25.80 46.86
N SER A 5 -43.61 26.88 46.19
CA SER A 5 -42.63 26.97 45.11
C SER A 5 -41.24 26.51 45.59
N PHE A 6 -40.34 26.09 44.68
CA PHE A 6 -38.94 26.56 44.54
C PHE A 6 -38.14 25.66 43.56
N THR A 7 -38.04 26.16 42.32
CA THR A 7 -36.85 26.27 41.44
C THR A 7 -35.92 25.07 41.17
N SER A 8 -35.76 24.84 39.87
CA SER A 8 -34.66 24.21 39.13
C SER A 8 -33.24 24.59 39.57
N SER A 9 -32.28 23.75 39.16
CA SER A 9 -30.82 23.99 39.10
C SER A 9 -30.00 23.37 40.24
N SER A 10 -30.04 22.04 40.33
CA SER A 10 -29.17 21.23 41.18
C SER A 10 -27.78 21.03 40.55
N TRP A 11 -26.77 21.53 41.26
CA TRP A 11 -25.44 20.93 41.45
C TRP A 11 -24.43 20.97 40.29
N SER A 12 -23.92 22.17 39.99
CA SER A 12 -22.47 22.33 39.73
C SER A 12 -21.80 22.60 41.07
N LEU A 13 -21.11 21.62 41.69
CA LEU A 13 -20.07 21.77 42.73
C LEU A 13 -19.57 20.38 43.20
N ILE A 14 -19.03 19.56 42.29
CA ILE A 14 -18.13 18.44 42.66
C ILE A 14 -16.88 18.55 41.80
N GLY A 15 -16.16 19.67 41.97
CA GLY A 15 -14.77 19.79 41.58
C GLY A 15 -13.90 19.51 42.81
N VAL A 16 -12.75 18.89 42.58
CA VAL A 16 -11.65 18.67 43.55
C VAL A 16 -11.82 17.51 44.54
N SER A 17 -12.01 16.28 44.07
CA SER A 17 -11.61 15.10 44.87
C SER A 17 -11.40 13.82 44.03
N ALA A 18 -10.70 13.91 42.90
CA ALA A 18 -10.39 12.72 42.08
C ALA A 18 -9.00 12.76 41.39
N VAL A 19 -8.05 13.52 41.93
CA VAL A 19 -6.63 13.51 41.45
C VAL A 19 -5.71 12.98 42.56
N ALA A 20 -6.08 11.84 43.13
CA ALA A 20 -5.24 11.09 44.06
C ALA A 20 -5.40 9.57 43.82
N LEU A 21 -5.45 9.17 42.55
CA LEU A 21 -5.48 7.77 42.15
C LEU A 21 -4.11 7.37 41.57
N MET A 22 -3.30 6.76 42.44
CA MET A 22 -2.35 5.68 42.14
C MET A 22 -1.22 5.94 41.14
N LEU A 23 -0.19 6.63 41.62
CA LEU A 23 1.13 6.73 41.00
C LEU A 23 2.05 5.57 41.43
N VAL A 24 1.62 4.32 41.21
CA VAL A 24 2.44 3.12 41.47
C VAL A 24 2.40 2.17 40.28
N ALA A 25 3.38 2.31 39.38
CA ALA A 25 3.90 1.24 38.53
C ALA A 25 5.24 1.67 37.90
N ALA A 26 6.24 1.90 38.75
CA ALA A 26 7.64 2.03 38.33
C ALA A 26 8.41 0.81 38.82
N SER A 27 8.33 -0.31 38.07
CA SER A 27 9.33 -1.39 38.06
C SER A 27 8.86 -2.54 37.17
N GLY A 28 9.08 -2.40 35.88
CA GLY A 28 8.87 -3.47 34.90
C GLY A 28 9.65 -3.08 33.65
N GLY A 29 10.97 -3.23 33.72
CA GLY A 29 11.85 -2.96 32.60
C GLY A 29 11.42 -3.75 31.38
N CYS A 30 11.18 -3.05 30.27
CA CYS A 30 11.21 -3.65 28.95
C CYS A 30 12.65 -4.03 28.64
N GLU A 31 13.11 -5.16 29.16
CA GLU A 31 14.38 -5.74 28.75
C GLU A 31 14.16 -6.60 27.51
N LEU A 32 13.87 -5.95 26.38
CA LEU A 32 14.09 -6.56 25.07
C LEU A 32 15.56 -6.35 24.71
N ILE A 33 16.45 -7.09 25.38
CA ILE A 33 17.79 -7.35 24.85
C ILE A 33 17.58 -8.40 23.75
N ALA A 34 17.12 -7.96 22.58
CA ALA A 34 17.48 -8.66 21.36
C ALA A 34 18.99 -8.47 21.22
N LYS A 35 19.73 -9.54 21.50
CA LYS A 35 21.15 -9.65 21.20
C LYS A 35 21.24 -9.67 19.67
N VAL A 36 21.17 -8.50 19.04
CA VAL A 36 21.52 -8.37 17.63
C VAL A 36 23.02 -8.56 17.59
N ASP A 37 23.42 -9.80 17.28
CA ASP A 37 24.78 -10.16 16.97
C ASP A 37 25.16 -9.43 15.68
N ARG A 38 25.93 -8.35 15.81
CA ARG A 38 26.27 -7.45 14.69
C ARG A 38 27.26 -8.08 13.70
N ASP A 39 27.67 -9.32 13.92
CA ASP A 39 28.47 -10.11 12.99
C ASP A 39 27.62 -10.92 11.99
N LEU A 40 26.27 -10.95 12.15
CA LEU A 40 25.33 -11.52 11.18
C LEU A 40 24.65 -10.50 10.25
N ILE A 41 25.02 -9.21 10.32
CA ILE A 41 24.62 -8.24 9.29
C ILE A 41 25.75 -8.20 8.25
N PRO A 42 25.65 -8.90 7.11
CA PRO A 42 26.57 -8.67 6.01
C PRO A 42 26.39 -7.22 5.56
N GLY A 43 27.38 -6.38 5.88
CA GLY A 43 27.52 -5.10 5.20
C GLY A 43 27.67 -5.35 3.69
N PRO A 44 27.43 -4.35 2.84
CA PRO A 44 27.69 -4.47 1.41
C PRO A 44 29.20 -4.61 1.19
N THR A 45 29.71 -5.85 1.26
CA THR A 45 30.98 -6.23 0.64
C THR A 45 30.74 -6.30 -0.86
N GLY A 46 30.57 -5.12 -1.47
CA GLY A 46 30.78 -4.91 -2.89
C GLY A 46 32.28 -4.97 -3.16
N GLY A 47 32.81 -6.19 -3.23
CA GLY A 47 34.12 -6.46 -3.81
C GLY A 47 34.04 -6.28 -5.32
N GLY A 48 34.28 -5.06 -5.79
CA GLY A 48 34.53 -4.77 -7.19
C GLY A 48 35.98 -4.34 -7.35
N THR A 49 36.79 -5.20 -7.97
CA THR A 49 38.17 -4.93 -8.35
C THR A 49 38.26 -3.71 -9.26
N ALA A 50 38.97 -2.69 -8.81
CA ALA A 50 39.39 -1.57 -9.64
C ALA A 50 40.55 -2.00 -10.56
N GLU A 51 40.26 -2.17 -11.84
CA GLU A 51 41.28 -2.15 -12.90
C GLU A 51 40.96 -1.01 -13.87
N GLY A 52 41.88 -0.05 -13.91
CA GLY A 52 41.78 1.13 -14.76
C GLY A 52 42.16 0.84 -16.21
N GLY A 53 41.58 1.62 -17.12
CA GLY A 53 41.98 1.73 -18.51
C GLY A 53 41.47 3.06 -19.06
N GLY A 54 42.39 4.00 -19.29
CA GLY A 54 42.07 5.38 -19.65
C GLY A 54 41.51 5.56 -21.06
N GLY A 55 40.76 6.64 -21.22
CA GLY A 55 40.36 7.21 -22.50
C GLY A 55 40.18 8.70 -22.34
N ALA A 56 41.23 9.48 -22.66
CA ALA A 56 41.16 10.93 -22.77
C ALA A 56 40.41 11.31 -24.05
N GLY A 57 39.40 12.17 -23.92
CA GLY A 57 38.65 12.73 -25.04
C GLY A 57 37.87 13.95 -24.59
N ALA A 58 38.51 15.11 -24.65
CA ALA A 58 37.94 16.42 -24.32
C ALA A 58 36.92 16.87 -25.38
N MET A 59 35.84 17.55 -24.97
CA MET A 59 35.55 18.93 -25.38
C MET A 59 34.23 19.47 -24.81
N GLY A 60 34.30 20.67 -24.22
CA GLY A 60 33.30 21.72 -24.44
C GLY A 60 32.05 21.73 -23.57
N GLY A 61 32.09 22.47 -22.46
CA GLY A 61 30.90 22.88 -21.71
C GLY A 61 31.24 23.97 -20.71
N MET A 62 31.05 25.22 -21.14
CA MET A 62 31.34 26.45 -20.40
C MET A 62 30.08 26.92 -19.69
N GLY A 63 30.20 27.25 -18.40
CA GLY A 63 29.27 28.14 -17.69
C GLY A 63 28.31 27.44 -16.73
N GLY A 64 28.65 27.44 -15.44
CA GLY A 64 27.77 26.97 -14.37
C GLY A 64 28.45 26.92 -13.01
N GLU A 65 29.00 28.04 -12.55
CA GLU A 65 29.46 28.21 -11.17
C GLU A 65 28.24 28.26 -10.24
N GLY A 66 27.95 27.15 -9.57
CA GLY A 66 26.94 27.04 -8.53
C GLY A 66 27.12 25.73 -7.76
N GLY A 67 27.96 25.77 -6.73
CA GLY A 67 28.30 24.59 -5.94
C GLY A 67 27.14 24.03 -5.11
N GLY A 68 27.14 22.71 -4.97
CA GLY A 68 26.42 21.99 -3.93
C GLY A 68 26.70 20.51 -4.09
N MET A 69 26.86 19.77 -3.00
CA MET A 69 26.55 18.34 -3.02
C MET A 69 25.05 18.24 -3.36
N GLY A 70 24.74 18.29 -4.66
CA GLY A 70 23.53 18.91 -5.18
C GLY A 70 22.49 17.88 -5.57
N GLY A 71 21.29 18.07 -5.05
CA GLY A 71 20.11 17.38 -5.54
C GLY A 71 19.66 17.91 -6.89
N CYS A 72 18.40 17.66 -7.23
CA CYS A 72 17.76 18.14 -8.44
C CYS A 72 17.10 19.52 -8.24
N ASP A 73 17.01 20.32 -9.29
CA ASP A 73 16.15 21.51 -9.34
C ASP A 73 14.87 21.23 -10.15
N MET A 74 14.93 20.29 -11.09
CA MET A 74 13.80 19.74 -11.84
C MET A 74 13.95 18.23 -12.08
N PRO A 75 12.86 17.50 -12.39
CA PRO A 75 12.92 16.05 -12.59
C PRO A 75 13.95 15.56 -13.63
N SER A 76 14.23 16.35 -14.66
CA SER A 76 15.22 16.01 -15.69
C SER A 76 16.67 16.06 -15.21
N ASP A 77 16.95 16.68 -14.06
CA ASP A 77 18.27 16.66 -13.43
C ASP A 77 18.56 15.31 -12.75
N CYS A 78 17.53 14.48 -12.59
CA CYS A 78 17.64 13.15 -11.99
C CYS A 78 18.06 12.09 -13.01
N PRO A 79 18.89 11.12 -12.60
CA PRO A 79 19.27 10.01 -13.46
C PRO A 79 18.07 9.11 -13.77
N GLY A 80 18.08 8.50 -14.95
CA GLY A 80 17.00 7.63 -15.44
C GLY A 80 16.30 8.24 -16.66
N GLU A 81 15.38 7.47 -17.23
CA GLU A 81 14.56 7.87 -18.37
C GLU A 81 13.09 7.88 -17.93
N ASP A 82 12.31 8.79 -18.49
CA ASP A 82 10.88 8.84 -18.23
C ASP A 82 10.16 7.87 -19.16
N THR A 83 9.35 6.99 -18.58
CA THR A 83 8.45 6.07 -19.29
C THR A 83 7.02 6.33 -18.85
N THR A 84 6.05 5.75 -19.55
CA THR A 84 4.64 5.79 -19.15
C THR A 84 4.43 5.19 -17.76
N CYS A 85 5.25 4.18 -17.41
CA CYS A 85 5.15 3.48 -16.14
C CYS A 85 6.01 4.08 -15.00
N SER A 86 6.99 4.92 -15.32
CA SER A 86 7.92 5.52 -14.35
C SER A 86 8.34 6.90 -14.81
N THR A 87 7.97 7.93 -14.07
CA THR A 87 8.41 9.30 -14.35
C THR A 87 9.33 9.80 -13.25
N ARG A 88 10.41 10.50 -13.60
CA ARG A 88 11.29 11.10 -12.60
C ARG A 88 10.55 12.20 -11.85
N THR A 89 10.90 12.35 -10.58
CA THR A 89 10.44 13.47 -9.75
C THR A 89 11.59 14.16 -9.04
N CYS A 90 11.37 15.43 -8.75
CA CYS A 90 12.27 16.21 -7.93
C CYS A 90 11.49 16.93 -6.85
N VAL A 91 11.68 16.51 -5.60
CA VAL A 91 10.98 17.10 -4.44
C VAL A 91 12.00 17.44 -3.37
N ASN A 92 12.05 18.71 -2.96
CA ASN A 92 12.99 19.22 -1.95
C ASN A 92 14.47 18.88 -2.26
N GLN A 93 14.86 19.00 -3.53
CA GLN A 93 16.19 18.59 -4.02
C GLN A 93 16.52 17.11 -3.77
N VAL A 94 15.51 16.24 -3.77
CA VAL A 94 15.70 14.79 -3.74
C VAL A 94 15.07 14.20 -4.99
N CYS A 95 15.87 13.44 -5.72
CA CYS A 95 15.41 12.66 -6.86
C CYS A 95 14.53 11.51 -6.38
N GLY A 96 13.36 11.40 -6.98
CA GLY A 96 12.43 10.30 -6.82
C GLY A 96 11.95 9.79 -8.18
N THR A 97 11.05 8.82 -8.12
CA THR A 97 10.35 8.27 -9.28
C THR A 97 8.89 8.07 -8.89
N ASP A 98 7.98 8.62 -9.68
CA ASP A 98 6.55 8.35 -9.57
C ASP A 98 6.22 7.15 -10.46
N LEU A 99 5.82 6.05 -9.83
CA LEU A 99 5.43 4.82 -10.50
C LEU A 99 3.95 4.86 -10.83
N ALA A 100 3.61 4.57 -12.07
CA ALA A 100 2.22 4.37 -12.46
C ALA A 100 1.65 3.13 -11.74
N PRO A 101 0.37 3.15 -11.34
CA PRO A 101 -0.25 1.97 -10.73
C PRO A 101 -0.24 0.79 -11.70
N ALA A 102 -0.21 -0.42 -11.14
CA ALA A 102 -0.33 -1.65 -11.93
C ALA A 102 -1.61 -1.61 -12.79
N GLY A 103 -1.52 -2.07 -14.03
CA GLY A 103 -2.62 -2.02 -15.00
C GLY A 103 -2.76 -0.71 -15.78
N THR A 104 -1.90 0.28 -15.54
CA THR A 104 -1.89 1.49 -16.38
C THR A 104 -1.50 1.12 -17.82
N PRO A 105 -2.27 1.51 -18.85
CA PRO A 105 -1.97 1.13 -20.23
C PRO A 105 -0.66 1.77 -20.69
N CYS A 106 0.21 0.97 -21.29
CA CYS A 106 1.50 1.40 -21.83
C CYS A 106 1.78 0.71 -23.17
N THR A 107 2.71 1.27 -23.95
CA THR A 107 3.09 0.72 -25.26
C THR A 107 4.61 0.65 -25.45
N GLU A 108 5.37 0.77 -24.37
CA GLU A 108 6.83 0.62 -24.39
C GLU A 108 7.25 -0.85 -24.20
N ASP A 109 8.47 -1.19 -24.60
CA ASP A 109 9.10 -2.51 -24.37
C ASP A 109 8.29 -3.74 -24.85
N GLY A 110 7.27 -3.53 -25.69
CA GLY A 110 6.36 -4.58 -26.15
C GLY A 110 5.30 -5.00 -25.14
N GLY A 111 5.20 -4.31 -24.01
CA GLY A 111 4.16 -4.52 -23.00
C GLY A 111 2.83 -3.86 -23.35
N THR A 112 1.82 -4.15 -22.53
CA THR A 112 0.47 -3.56 -22.64
C THR A 112 0.06 -2.84 -21.35
N GLN A 113 0.64 -3.22 -20.20
CA GLN A 113 0.27 -2.66 -18.89
C GLN A 113 1.49 -2.47 -17.96
N CYS A 114 1.43 -1.45 -17.11
CA CYS A 114 2.45 -1.24 -16.08
C CYS A 114 2.33 -2.28 -14.96
N ASP A 115 3.45 -2.72 -14.39
CA ASP A 115 3.51 -3.68 -13.28
C ASP A 115 3.47 -3.03 -11.88
N GLY A 116 3.45 -1.69 -11.81
CA GLY A 116 3.55 -0.94 -10.56
C GLY A 116 4.99 -0.80 -10.01
N ALA A 117 5.98 -1.44 -10.64
CA ALA A 117 7.40 -1.29 -10.36
C ALA A 117 8.12 -0.40 -11.40
N GLY A 118 7.38 0.06 -12.42
CA GLY A 118 7.86 0.99 -13.45
C GLY A 118 8.14 0.33 -14.80
N MET A 119 7.81 -0.94 -14.97
CA MET A 119 8.00 -1.68 -16.21
C MET A 119 6.69 -1.83 -16.97
N CYS A 120 6.74 -1.65 -18.29
CA CYS A 120 5.64 -2.01 -19.17
C CYS A 120 5.76 -3.50 -19.51
N VAL A 121 4.81 -4.30 -19.02
CA VAL A 121 4.79 -5.76 -19.18
C VAL A 121 3.55 -6.19 -19.96
N THR A 122 3.63 -7.36 -20.57
CA THR A 122 2.43 -8.06 -21.04
C THR A 122 2.02 -9.01 -19.92
N PRO A 123 0.91 -8.75 -19.21
CA PRO A 123 0.44 -9.66 -18.18
C PRO A 123 0.11 -11.01 -18.80
N GLN A 124 0.37 -12.07 -18.04
CA GLN A 124 0.14 -13.42 -18.52
C GLN A 124 -0.90 -14.09 -17.65
N CYS A 125 -2.14 -14.07 -18.12
CA CYS A 125 -3.18 -14.88 -17.51
C CYS A 125 -2.75 -16.36 -17.55
N MET A 126 -2.83 -17.06 -16.42
CA MET A 126 -2.47 -18.49 -16.26
C MET A 126 -0.97 -18.81 -16.10
N ASN A 127 -0.18 -17.90 -15.54
CA ASN A 127 1.22 -18.12 -15.20
C ASN A 127 1.47 -18.49 -13.73
N GLY A 128 0.44 -18.50 -12.88
CA GLY A 128 0.50 -18.82 -11.47
C GLY A 128 0.98 -17.68 -10.57
N VAL A 129 1.04 -16.44 -11.06
CA VAL A 129 1.40 -15.25 -10.27
C VAL A 129 0.41 -14.13 -10.54
N VAL A 130 0.10 -13.32 -9.52
CA VAL A 130 -0.73 -12.12 -9.71
C VAL A 130 0.08 -11.06 -10.45
N ASP A 131 -0.29 -10.73 -11.69
CA ASP A 131 0.34 -9.66 -12.45
C ASP A 131 -0.64 -8.76 -13.24
N GLY A 132 -0.16 -7.58 -13.62
CA GLY A 132 -0.94 -6.59 -14.37
C GLY A 132 -2.22 -6.14 -13.67
N THR A 133 -3.38 -6.54 -14.20
CA THR A 133 -4.71 -6.20 -13.68
C THR A 133 -5.42 -7.35 -12.98
N GLU A 134 -4.76 -8.49 -12.81
CA GLU A 134 -5.31 -9.61 -12.07
C GLU A 134 -5.67 -9.23 -10.63
N THR A 135 -6.83 -9.68 -10.16
CA THR A 135 -7.29 -9.46 -8.79
C THR A 135 -6.97 -10.63 -7.87
N ASP A 136 -6.81 -11.82 -8.45
CA ASP A 136 -6.24 -13.01 -7.82
C ASP A 136 -5.37 -13.76 -8.84
N VAL A 137 -4.66 -14.79 -8.41
CA VAL A 137 -3.72 -15.52 -9.26
C VAL A 137 -4.45 -16.04 -10.51
N ASP A 138 -3.99 -15.62 -11.70
CA ASP A 138 -4.51 -16.05 -12.99
C ASP A 138 -5.95 -15.61 -13.33
N CYS A 139 -6.52 -14.65 -12.59
CA CYS A 139 -7.89 -14.19 -12.81
C CYS A 139 -8.18 -12.75 -12.38
N GLY A 140 -9.28 -12.21 -12.90
CA GLY A 140 -9.76 -10.87 -12.60
C GLY A 140 -9.11 -9.78 -13.45
N GLY A 141 -9.62 -8.56 -13.32
CA GLY A 141 -9.24 -7.45 -14.19
C GLY A 141 -9.87 -7.53 -15.58
N ALA A 142 -9.55 -6.55 -16.42
CA ALA A 142 -10.11 -6.43 -17.76
C ALA A 142 -9.45 -7.38 -18.79
N GLU A 143 -8.21 -7.83 -18.54
CA GLU A 143 -7.41 -8.59 -19.50
C GLU A 143 -7.43 -10.11 -19.24
N CYS A 144 -7.84 -10.55 -18.05
CA CYS A 144 -7.85 -11.96 -17.64
C CYS A 144 -9.28 -12.48 -17.40
N PRO A 145 -9.49 -13.81 -17.42
CA PRO A 145 -10.80 -14.39 -17.16
C PRO A 145 -11.30 -14.01 -15.77
N ALA A 146 -12.62 -13.92 -15.62
CA ALA A 146 -13.21 -13.68 -14.31
C ALA A 146 -12.85 -14.80 -13.32
N CYS A 147 -12.60 -14.43 -12.07
CA CYS A 147 -12.28 -15.29 -10.95
C CYS A 147 -13.44 -16.21 -10.57
N ASP A 148 -13.08 -17.43 -10.16
CA ASP A 148 -14.04 -18.42 -9.70
C ASP A 148 -14.56 -18.05 -8.31
N ASN A 149 -15.70 -18.62 -7.94
CA ASN A 149 -16.31 -18.34 -6.64
C ASN A 149 -15.37 -18.72 -5.49
N GLY A 150 -15.08 -17.76 -4.60
CA GLY A 150 -14.19 -17.94 -3.45
C GLY A 150 -12.79 -17.34 -3.62
N ASP A 151 -12.40 -16.97 -4.85
CA ASP A 151 -11.15 -16.24 -5.15
C ASP A 151 -11.28 -14.75 -4.79
N ILE A 152 -10.18 -13.99 -4.89
CA ILE A 152 -10.19 -12.56 -4.59
C ILE A 152 -10.65 -11.74 -5.80
N CYS A 153 -11.58 -10.80 -5.57
CA CYS A 153 -11.89 -9.79 -6.58
C CYS A 153 -12.18 -8.40 -6.02
N VAL A 154 -12.13 -7.39 -6.90
CA VAL A 154 -12.28 -5.96 -6.54
C VAL A 154 -13.57 -5.38 -7.12
N GLU A 155 -13.96 -5.80 -8.31
CA GLU A 155 -15.18 -5.39 -8.99
C GLU A 155 -16.04 -6.61 -9.37
N GLY A 156 -17.36 -6.44 -9.48
CA GLY A 156 -18.25 -7.54 -9.87
C GLY A 156 -17.92 -8.15 -11.24
N ALA A 157 -17.32 -7.36 -12.15
CA ALA A 157 -16.88 -7.82 -13.46
C ALA A 157 -15.69 -8.80 -13.41
N ASP A 158 -14.87 -8.71 -12.36
CA ASP A 158 -13.75 -9.61 -12.13
C ASP A 158 -14.22 -11.02 -11.71
N CYS A 159 -15.52 -11.21 -11.48
CA CYS A 159 -16.06 -12.38 -10.83
C CYS A 159 -17.07 -13.10 -11.71
N THR A 160 -16.94 -14.42 -11.84
CA THR A 160 -17.82 -15.24 -12.70
C THR A 160 -19.29 -15.11 -12.31
N SER A 161 -19.57 -14.82 -11.03
CA SER A 161 -20.91 -14.55 -10.49
C SER A 161 -21.47 -13.16 -10.84
N GLY A 162 -20.63 -12.22 -11.30
CA GLY A 162 -20.98 -10.82 -11.48
C GLY A 162 -21.05 -10.03 -10.17
N PHE A 163 -20.72 -10.64 -9.03
CA PHE A 163 -20.83 -10.05 -7.70
C PHE A 163 -19.52 -10.17 -6.93
N CYS A 164 -18.95 -9.03 -6.55
CA CYS A 164 -17.81 -8.94 -5.65
C CYS A 164 -18.34 -8.59 -4.26
N GLU A 165 -18.10 -9.46 -3.27
CA GLU A 165 -18.44 -9.17 -1.88
C GLU A 165 -17.46 -8.15 -1.28
N PRO A 166 -17.91 -7.28 -0.35
CA PRO A 166 -17.08 -6.23 0.24
C PRO A 166 -15.88 -6.75 1.05
N GLN A 167 -15.75 -8.06 1.26
CA GLN A 167 -14.59 -8.70 1.87
C GLN A 167 -13.54 -9.14 0.82
N GLY A 168 -13.70 -8.72 -0.44
CA GLY A 168 -12.80 -9.03 -1.54
C GLY A 168 -12.99 -10.43 -2.09
N GLY A 169 -14.16 -11.04 -1.93
CA GLY A 169 -14.43 -12.39 -2.41
C GLY A 169 -15.25 -12.39 -3.69
N ALA A 170 -14.85 -13.22 -4.64
CA ALA A 170 -15.64 -13.62 -5.79
C ALA A 170 -16.87 -14.31 -5.29
N GLY A 171 -17.98 -13.56 -5.31
CA GLY A 171 -19.20 -13.83 -4.57
C GLY A 171 -19.73 -15.21 -4.91
N GLY A 172 -19.26 -16.19 -4.16
CA GLY A 172 -19.81 -17.51 -4.11
C GLY A 172 -21.14 -17.36 -3.43
N GLY A 173 -22.21 -17.33 -4.23
CA GLY A 173 -23.55 -17.65 -3.76
C GLY A 173 -23.63 -19.08 -3.23
N GLY A 174 -22.81 -19.41 -2.23
CA GLY A 174 -22.87 -20.61 -1.43
C GLY A 174 -23.71 -20.27 -0.21
N GLY A 175 -25.02 -20.45 -0.35
CA GLY A 175 -25.91 -20.46 0.80
C GLY A 175 -25.33 -21.37 1.88
N VAL A 176 -24.93 -20.79 3.01
CA VAL A 176 -24.77 -21.53 4.24
C VAL A 176 -26.16 -21.97 4.70
N GLY A 177 -26.59 -23.11 4.19
CA GLY A 177 -27.56 -23.94 4.86
C GLY A 177 -27.00 -24.33 6.23
N GLY A 178 -27.44 -23.62 7.27
CA GLY A 178 -27.71 -24.18 8.59
C GLY A 178 -26.58 -24.20 9.62
N VAL A 179 -26.67 -23.27 10.58
CA VAL A 179 -26.80 -23.62 12.00
C VAL A 179 -27.70 -22.61 12.72
N GLY A 180 -28.92 -23.07 13.08
CA GLY A 180 -29.71 -22.65 14.27
C GLY A 180 -30.12 -21.18 14.46
N GLY A 181 -31.41 -20.88 14.25
CA GLY A 181 -32.07 -19.70 14.80
C GLY A 181 -33.59 -19.75 14.58
N GLN A 182 -34.38 -19.64 15.64
CA GLN A 182 -35.78 -20.04 15.74
C GLN A 182 -36.81 -19.01 15.22
N GLY A 183 -37.97 -19.52 14.77
CA GLY A 183 -39.27 -18.81 14.71
C GLY A 183 -39.65 -18.28 13.32
N GLY A 184 -40.80 -18.54 12.72
CA GLY A 184 -42.05 -19.20 13.11
C GLY A 184 -43.18 -18.69 12.21
N SER A 185 -44.24 -19.50 12.01
CA SER A 185 -45.56 -19.16 11.41
C SER A 185 -45.59 -19.11 9.86
N ALA A 186 -46.56 -19.65 9.12
CA ALA A 186 -47.83 -20.32 9.42
C ALA A 186 -48.28 -21.14 8.18
N GLN A 187 -49.12 -22.15 8.43
CA GLN A 187 -49.77 -23.02 7.46
C GLN A 187 -50.92 -22.33 6.70
N GLY A 188 -51.28 -22.91 5.55
CA GLY A 188 -52.62 -22.87 4.94
C GLY A 188 -52.65 -22.17 3.59
N GLY A 189 -53.22 -22.72 2.52
CA GLY A 189 -53.97 -23.96 2.30
C GLY A 189 -54.30 -24.06 0.80
#